data_AF-A0A5K1GR63-F1
#
_entry.id   AF-A0A5K1GR63-F1
#
_cell.length_a   1.000
_cell.length_b   1.000
_cell.length_c   1.000
_cell.angle_alpha   90.00
_cell.angle_beta   90.00
_cell.angle_gamma   90.00
#
_symmetry.space_group_name_H-M   'P 1'
#
loop_
_entity.id
_entity.type
_entity.pdbx_description
1 polymer ?
#
loop_
_entity_poly.entity_id
_entity_poly.type
_entity_poly.pdbx_seq_one_letter_code
_entity_poly.pdbx_strand_id
1 'polypeptide(L)' 'VKERPILVDELIDADEVFCTGTAVVVASVGSIAHLGK' A
#
# COMPACT_ATOMS: atom_id res chain seq x y z
N VAL A 1 13.80 -7.54 5.94
CA VAL A 1 13.23 -6.19 5.78
C VAL A 1 14.10 -5.42 4.80
N LYS A 2 13.50 -4.71 3.83
CA LYS A 2 14.23 -3.90 2.84
C LYS A 2 13.50 -2.58 2.62
N GLU A 3 14.14 -1.46 2.94
CA GLU A 3 13.68 -0.14 2.53
C GLU A 3 14.10 0.10 1.08
N ARG A 4 13.12 0.38 0.23
CA ARG A 4 13.33 0.64 -1.21
C ARG A 4 12.12 1.35 -1.80
N PRO A 5 12.27 2.04 -2.94
CA PRO A 5 11.11 2.46 -3.71
C PRO A 5 10.29 1.24 -4.18
N ILE A 6 8.98 1.40 -4.19
CA ILE A 6 8.01 0.47 -4.75
C ILE A 6 7.32 1.18 -5.92
N LEU A 7 7.26 0.52 -7.07
CA LEU A 7 6.54 1.04 -8.24
C LEU A 7 5.04 0.78 -8.09
N VAL A 8 4.20 1.59 -8.74
CA VAL A 8 2.73 1.43 -8.65
C VAL A 8 2.28 0.08 -9.21
N ASP A 9 2.88 -0.40 -10.29
CA ASP A 9 2.54 -1.71 -10.87
C ASP A 9 2.82 -2.86 -9.88
N GLU A 10 3.94 -2.79 -9.15
CA GLU A 10 4.26 -3.76 -8.10
C GLU A 10 3.29 -3.69 -6.92
N LEU A 11 2.84 -2.47 -6.57
CA LEU A 11 1.86 -2.25 -5.50
C LEU A 11 0.49 -2.86 -5.82
N ILE A 12 0.07 -2.80 -7.09
CA ILE A 12 -1.22 -3.33 -7.54
C ILE A 12 -1.26 -4.86 -7.48
N ASP A 13 -0.11 -5.51 -7.72
CA ASP A 13 0.01 -6.99 -7.72
C ASP A 13 0.32 -7.58 -6.33
N ALA A 14 0.42 -6.74 -5.28
CA ALA A 14 0.74 -7.19 -3.94
C ALA A 14 -0.43 -7.93 -3.26
N ASP A 15 -0.12 -8.98 -2.50
CA ASP A 15 -1.13 -9.74 -1.74
C ASP A 15 -1.79 -8.90 -0.64
N GLU A 16 -1.05 -7.98 -0.02
CA GLU A 16 -1.53 -7.13 1.06
C GLU A 16 -0.80 -5.78 1.10
N VAL A 17 -1.55 -4.72 1.40
CA VAL A 17 -1.03 -3.36 1.62
C VAL A 17 -1.70 -2.76 2.85
N PHE A 18 -0.88 -2.16 3.72
CA PHE A 18 -1.34 -1.47 4.91
C PHE A 18 -0.56 -0.18 5.14
N CYS A 19 -1.17 0.75 5.87
CA CYS A 19 -0.49 1.91 6.42
C CYS A 19 -0.31 1.77 7.93
N THR A 20 0.70 2.45 8.47
CA THR A 20 0.96 2.50 9.91
C THR A 20 0.91 3.94 10.41
N GLY A 21 0.48 4.14 11.65
CA GLY A 21 0.51 5.46 12.28
C GLY A 21 -0.07 5.42 13.69
N THR A 22 0.25 6.41 14.51
CA THR A 22 -0.18 6.44 15.93
C THR A 22 -1.69 6.28 16.13
N ALA A 23 -2.48 6.84 15.21
CA ALA A 23 -3.94 6.81 15.32
C ALA A 23 -4.56 5.41 15.12
N VAL A 24 -3.88 4.52 14.39
CA VAL A 24 -4.47 3.25 13.92
C VAL A 24 -3.55 2.03 14.10
N VAL A 25 -2.29 2.22 14.45
CA VAL A 25 -1.20 1.23 14.48
C VAL A 25 -0.96 0.57 13.12
N VAL A 26 -1.94 -0.19 12.61
CA VAL A 26 -1.99 -0.80 11.27
C VAL A 26 -3.42 -0.65 10.72
N ALA A 27 -3.55 -0.22 9.47
CA ALA A 27 -4.82 -0.21 8.75
C ALA A 27 -4.66 -0.77 7.34
N SER A 28 -5.52 -1.73 6.97
CA SER A 28 -5.57 -2.31 5.61
C SER A 28 -6.05 -1.29 4.59
N VAL A 29 -5.42 -1.28 3.41
CA VAL A 29 -5.84 -0.44 2.29
C VAL A 29 -6.90 -1.17 1.47
N GLY A 30 -8.11 -0.63 1.40
CA GLY A 30 -9.25 -1.27 0.70
C GLY A 30 -9.35 -0.95 -0.79
N SER A 31 -8.81 0.18 -1.23
CA SER A 31 -8.74 0.54 -2.66
C SER A 31 -7.64 1.59 -2.90
N ILE A 32 -7.14 1.63 -4.13
CA ILE A 32 -6.18 2.63 -4.59
C ILE A 32 -6.76 3.20 -5.89
N ALA A 33 -7.05 4.49 -5.91
CA ALA A 33 -7.48 5.18 -7.13
C ALA A 33 -6.25 5.64 -7.92
N HIS A 34 -6.03 5.10 -9.12
CA HIS A 34 -4.86 5.42 -9.95
C HIS A 34 -5.19 5.46 -11.45
N LEU A 35 -5.14 6.66 -12.05
CA LEU A 35 -5.30 6.89 -13.50
C LEU A 35 -6.54 6.23 -14.12
N GLY A 36 -7.66 6.22 -13.37
CA GLY A 36 -8.93 5.62 -13.80
C GLY A 36 -9.08 4.13 -13.48
N LYS A 37 -8.14 3.56 -12.73
CA LYS A 37 -8.27 2.28 -12.03
C LYS A 37 -8.58 2.50 -10.55
#